data_AF-A0A819NHQ5-F1
#
_entry.id   AF-A0A819NHQ5-F1
#
_cell.length_a   1.000
_cell.length_b   1.000
_cell.length_c   1.000
_cell.angle_alpha   90.00
_cell.angle_beta   90.00
_cell.angle_gamma   90.00
#
_symmetry.space_group_name_H-M   'P 1'
#
loop_
_entity.id
_entity.type
_entity.pdbx_description
1 polymer ?
#
loop_
_entity_poly.entity_id
_entity_poly.type
_entity_poly.pdbx_seq_one_letter_code
_entity_poly.pdbx_strand_id
1 'polypeptide(L)'
;MELQYRRLSRRQQQQPQLQRRQRQHPQRQQRQQLRRQQQRQEQQQPQRQQLRQQHPRQQQQPRQLLQQRQRQQQQRHVPNGCFYGKDKVQLINGETRSIESLRMGDPVWSISRDGNSLVEDEIIMMMHNEPNISTLFYTFKTIDGHEVSLTDRHNIPIFDQQDNKIKIKRASLVTREHYLIMLNRKIKIANITLNNQIGYYSPLTLTGYLLVNNISISVFSDSYQVSSDTVQFVFLPIRLYYRLTRWVYGNKYSPFKEIKEGLHPIAQFYKDYQDKLRFLVKSPKYICSTIIIMMLIKFIQTHTFLK
;
A
#
# COMPACT_ATOMS: atom_id res chain seq x y z
N MET A 1 -44.41 -51.89 53.29
CA MET A 1 -44.18 -51.20 52.00
C MET A 1 -44.55 -49.71 52.01
N GLU A 2 -45.58 -49.26 52.73
CA GLU A 2 -46.06 -47.86 52.71
C GLU A 2 -45.09 -46.80 53.28
N LEU A 3 -44.33 -47.15 54.31
CA LEU A 3 -43.34 -46.26 54.96
C LEU A 3 -42.14 -45.93 54.05
N GLN A 4 -41.76 -46.86 53.16
CA GLN A 4 -40.63 -46.69 52.24
C GLN A 4 -41.01 -45.79 51.06
N TYR A 5 -42.27 -45.88 50.62
CA TYR A 5 -42.84 -45.03 49.56
C TYR A 5 -42.99 -43.55 50.01
N ARG A 6 -43.44 -43.30 51.25
CA ARG A 6 -43.51 -41.93 51.81
C ARG A 6 -42.13 -41.25 51.95
N ARG A 7 -41.07 -42.01 52.24
CA ARG A 7 -39.70 -41.47 52.36
C ARG A 7 -39.09 -41.10 50.99
N LEU A 8 -39.35 -41.91 49.96
CA LEU A 8 -38.92 -41.62 48.59
C LEU A 8 -39.65 -40.39 48.02
N SER A 9 -40.96 -40.27 48.25
CA SER A 9 -41.77 -39.14 47.78
C SER A 9 -41.37 -37.81 48.45
N ARG A 10 -41.05 -37.81 49.77
CA ARG A 10 -40.50 -36.62 50.45
C ARG A 10 -39.10 -36.23 49.95
N ARG A 11 -38.22 -37.19 49.63
CA ARG A 11 -36.89 -36.90 49.04
C ARG A 11 -36.99 -36.31 47.63
N GLN A 12 -37.91 -36.81 46.79
CA GLN A 12 -38.16 -36.28 45.45
C GLN A 12 -38.78 -34.88 45.47
N GLN A 13 -39.60 -34.54 46.48
CA GLN A 13 -40.15 -33.19 46.63
C GLN A 13 -39.15 -32.18 47.25
N GLN A 14 -38.18 -32.63 48.05
CA GLN A 14 -37.19 -31.76 48.70
C GLN A 14 -35.95 -31.47 47.83
N GLN A 15 -35.58 -32.36 46.92
CA GLN A 15 -34.42 -32.17 46.01
C GLN A 15 -34.49 -30.89 45.15
N PRO A 16 -35.62 -30.54 44.51
CA PRO A 16 -35.74 -29.31 43.74
C PRO A 16 -35.59 -28.04 44.59
N GLN A 17 -36.03 -28.08 45.86
CA GLN A 17 -35.95 -26.93 46.77
C GLN A 17 -34.52 -26.69 47.27
N LEU A 18 -33.76 -27.76 47.56
CA LEU A 18 -32.35 -27.69 47.92
C LEU A 18 -31.48 -27.18 46.76
N GLN A 19 -31.73 -27.65 45.54
CA GLN A 19 -31.03 -27.15 44.35
C GLN A 19 -31.38 -25.68 44.03
N ARG A 20 -32.63 -25.24 44.25
CA ARG A 20 -33.00 -23.82 44.13
C ARG A 20 -32.31 -22.95 45.18
N ARG A 21 -32.22 -23.39 46.45
CA ARG A 21 -31.47 -22.67 47.50
C ARG A 21 -29.97 -22.59 47.19
N GLN A 22 -29.36 -23.66 46.68
CA GLN A 22 -27.94 -23.69 46.29
C GLN A 22 -27.63 -22.78 45.08
N ARG A 23 -28.55 -22.61 44.13
CA ARG A 23 -28.37 -21.67 42.99
C ARG A 23 -28.67 -20.21 43.35
N GLN A 24 -29.56 -19.95 44.31
CA GLN A 24 -29.92 -18.58 44.72
C GLN A 24 -28.86 -17.92 45.62
N HIS A 25 -28.07 -18.71 46.36
CA HIS A 25 -27.07 -18.16 47.29
C HIS A 25 -25.92 -17.41 46.59
N PRO A 26 -25.28 -17.95 45.54
CA PRO A 26 -24.24 -17.26 44.78
C PRO A 26 -24.77 -16.01 44.05
N GLN A 27 -25.98 -16.09 43.49
CA GLN A 27 -26.61 -14.96 42.80
C GLN A 27 -26.95 -13.80 43.75
N ARG A 28 -27.35 -14.09 44.99
CA ARG A 28 -27.57 -13.06 46.02
C ARG A 28 -26.26 -12.38 46.44
N GLN A 29 -25.18 -13.14 46.59
CA GLN A 29 -23.85 -12.58 46.88
C GLN A 29 -23.34 -11.72 45.73
N GLN A 30 -23.51 -12.16 44.49
CA GLN A 30 -23.13 -11.39 43.30
C GLN A 30 -23.92 -10.08 43.18
N ARG A 31 -25.24 -10.10 43.42
CA ARG A 31 -26.06 -8.88 43.47
C ARG A 31 -25.65 -7.93 44.59
N GLN A 32 -25.28 -8.44 45.77
CA GLN A 32 -24.76 -7.61 46.86
C GLN A 32 -23.41 -6.98 46.52
N GLN A 33 -22.50 -7.72 45.86
CA GLN A 33 -21.21 -7.17 45.41
C GLN A 33 -21.40 -6.07 44.35
N LEU A 34 -22.29 -6.28 43.38
CA LEU A 34 -22.65 -5.29 42.37
C LEU A 34 -23.25 -4.03 43.01
N ARG A 35 -24.16 -4.16 43.99
CA ARG A 35 -24.69 -3.01 44.74
C ARG A 35 -23.61 -2.26 45.51
N ARG A 36 -22.68 -2.97 46.15
CA ARG A 36 -21.53 -2.34 46.85
C ARG A 36 -20.54 -1.67 45.90
N GLN A 37 -20.42 -2.15 44.66
CA GLN A 37 -19.61 -1.49 43.63
C GLN A 37 -20.31 -0.24 43.10
N GLN A 38 -21.61 -0.30 42.82
CA GLN A 38 -22.40 0.86 42.40
C GLN A 38 -22.41 1.96 43.48
N GLN A 39 -22.64 1.60 44.75
CA GLN A 39 -22.58 2.57 45.85
C GLN A 39 -21.19 3.20 46.01
N ARG A 40 -20.11 2.44 45.82
CA ARG A 40 -18.75 3.00 45.81
C ARG A 40 -18.50 3.93 44.62
N GLN A 41 -19.07 3.63 43.46
CA GLN A 41 -18.98 4.51 42.29
C GLN A 41 -19.80 5.80 42.47
N GLU A 42 -20.99 5.71 43.05
CA GLU A 42 -21.85 6.86 43.37
C GLU A 42 -21.24 7.73 44.48
N GLN A 43 -20.62 7.15 45.50
CA GLN A 43 -19.91 7.92 46.54
C GLN A 43 -18.64 8.60 46.00
N GLN A 44 -17.99 8.03 44.99
CA GLN A 44 -16.82 8.65 44.34
C GLN A 44 -17.19 9.62 43.21
N GLN A 45 -18.46 9.69 42.79
CA GLN A 45 -18.91 10.59 41.73
C GLN A 45 -18.76 12.08 42.09
N PRO A 46 -19.15 12.56 43.29
CA PRO A 46 -18.97 13.95 43.68
C PRO A 46 -17.49 14.36 43.71
N GLN A 47 -16.62 13.51 44.24
CA GLN A 47 -15.16 13.73 44.25
C GLN A 47 -14.58 13.76 42.83
N ARG A 48 -15.02 12.86 41.94
CA ARG A 48 -14.60 12.88 40.52
C ARG A 48 -15.14 14.09 39.76
N GLN A 49 -16.34 14.57 40.08
CA GLN A 49 -16.91 15.77 39.49
C GLN A 49 -16.18 17.03 39.98
N GLN A 50 -15.81 17.10 41.27
CA GLN A 50 -14.98 18.19 41.81
C GLN A 50 -13.57 18.20 41.20
N LEU A 51 -12.90 17.05 41.07
CA LEU A 51 -11.62 16.95 40.36
C LEU A 51 -11.72 17.37 38.88
N ARG A 52 -12.84 17.06 38.20
CA ARG A 52 -13.11 17.51 36.82
C ARG A 52 -13.34 19.01 36.71
N GLN A 53 -13.99 19.62 37.71
CA GLN A 53 -14.21 21.07 37.74
C GLN A 53 -12.92 21.83 38.10
N GLN A 54 -12.04 21.24 38.92
CA GLN A 54 -10.78 21.86 39.32
C GLN A 54 -9.72 21.85 38.21
N HIS A 55 -9.69 20.85 37.31
CA HIS A 55 -8.71 20.76 36.22
C HIS A 55 -9.32 20.50 34.82
N PRO A 56 -10.11 21.44 34.24
CA PRO A 56 -10.72 21.26 32.91
C PRO A 56 -9.69 21.16 31.77
N ARG A 57 -8.49 21.74 31.95
CA ARG A 57 -7.45 21.85 30.91
C ARG A 57 -6.72 20.54 30.61
N GLN A 58 -6.68 19.57 31.52
CA GLN A 58 -5.85 18.37 31.36
C GLN A 58 -6.52 17.23 30.58
N GLN A 59 -7.86 17.21 30.44
CA GLN A 59 -8.56 16.18 29.65
C GLN A 59 -8.88 16.59 28.20
N GLN A 60 -8.83 17.89 27.88
CA GLN A 60 -9.00 18.36 26.50
C GLN A 60 -7.73 18.09 25.67
N GLN A 61 -6.55 18.19 26.28
CA GLN A 61 -5.28 18.02 25.59
C GLN A 61 -5.10 16.67 24.89
N PRO A 62 -5.40 15.49 25.47
CA PRO A 62 -5.17 14.22 24.76
C PRO A 62 -6.07 14.05 23.54
N ARG A 63 -7.35 14.46 23.61
CA ARG A 63 -8.30 14.37 22.48
C ARG A 63 -8.02 15.42 21.41
N GLN A 64 -7.70 16.65 21.80
CA GLN A 64 -7.32 17.71 20.86
C GLN A 64 -5.97 17.41 20.21
N LEU A 65 -5.02 16.79 20.92
CA LEU A 65 -3.72 16.39 20.40
C LEU A 65 -3.81 15.13 19.51
N LEU A 66 -4.75 14.21 19.79
CA LEU A 66 -5.10 13.12 18.86
C LEU A 66 -5.84 13.64 17.63
N GLN A 67 -6.80 14.55 17.78
CA GLN A 67 -7.48 15.19 16.64
C GLN A 67 -6.54 16.09 15.85
N GLN A 68 -5.60 16.79 16.49
CA GLN A 68 -4.55 17.54 15.82
C GLN A 68 -3.55 16.61 15.14
N ARG A 69 -3.17 15.48 15.74
CA ARG A 69 -2.36 14.46 15.05
C ARG A 69 -3.09 13.87 13.85
N GLN A 70 -4.38 13.57 13.98
CA GLN A 70 -5.21 13.05 12.90
C GLN A 70 -5.43 14.12 11.81
N ARG A 71 -5.65 15.39 12.17
CA ARG A 71 -5.74 16.50 11.23
C ARG A 71 -4.40 16.82 10.57
N GLN A 72 -3.29 16.76 11.29
CA GLN A 72 -1.92 16.89 10.73
C GLN A 72 -1.52 15.66 9.90
N GLN A 73 -2.11 14.49 10.14
CA GLN A 73 -1.95 13.31 9.28
C GLN A 73 -2.86 13.39 8.04
N GLN A 74 -4.05 14.00 8.15
CA GLN A 74 -4.97 14.26 7.03
C GLN A 74 -4.55 15.46 6.17
N GLN A 75 -3.84 16.44 6.74
CA GLN A 75 -3.26 17.60 6.04
C GLN A 75 -1.90 17.30 5.42
N ARG A 76 -1.25 16.20 5.82
CA ARG A 76 -0.10 15.67 5.08
C ARG A 76 -0.65 15.01 3.83
N HIS A 77 -0.27 15.53 2.67
CA HIS A 77 -0.50 14.90 1.37
C HIS A 77 0.01 13.45 1.44
N VAL A 78 -0.85 12.48 1.71
CA VAL A 78 -0.45 11.07 1.77
C VAL A 78 -0.03 10.69 0.35
N PRO A 79 1.26 10.43 0.09
CA PRO A 79 1.73 10.20 -1.26
C PRO A 79 1.05 8.97 -1.85
N ASN A 80 0.56 9.10 -3.07
CA ASN A 80 0.06 7.99 -3.86
C ASN A 80 1.24 7.13 -4.35
N GLY A 81 1.81 6.29 -3.48
CA GLY A 81 2.92 5.35 -3.75
C GLY A 81 4.12 5.95 -4.49
N CYS A 82 5.20 6.22 -3.76
CA CYS A 82 6.39 6.88 -4.27
C CYS A 82 7.66 6.18 -3.77
N PHE A 83 8.78 6.42 -4.44
CA PHE A 83 10.11 5.97 -4.09
C PHE A 83 10.83 6.98 -3.19
N TYR A 84 11.76 6.49 -2.38
CA TYR A 84 12.71 7.34 -1.68
C TYR A 84 13.76 7.89 -2.64
N GLY A 85 14.04 9.20 -2.56
CA GLY A 85 14.95 9.87 -3.50
C GLY A 85 16.37 9.33 -3.56
N LYS A 86 16.92 8.85 -2.44
CA LYS A 86 18.32 8.38 -2.38
C LYS A 86 18.52 6.93 -2.77
N ASP A 87 17.44 6.16 -2.94
CA ASP A 87 17.52 4.82 -3.51
C ASP A 87 18.15 4.90 -4.91
N LYS A 88 18.89 3.87 -5.30
CA LYS A 88 19.74 3.88 -6.49
C LYS A 88 19.17 3.04 -7.62
N VAL A 89 19.42 3.50 -8.83
CA VAL A 89 19.06 2.83 -10.09
C VAL A 89 20.33 2.71 -10.92
N GLN A 90 20.55 1.52 -11.47
CA GLN A 90 21.62 1.30 -12.43
C GLN A 90 21.12 1.63 -13.84
N LEU A 91 21.83 2.50 -14.52
CA LEU A 91 21.62 2.81 -15.92
C LEU A 91 22.22 1.74 -16.82
N ILE A 92 21.78 1.67 -18.08
CA ILE A 92 22.26 0.67 -19.06
C ILE A 92 23.77 0.81 -19.31
N ASN A 93 24.31 2.04 -19.25
CA ASN A 93 25.75 2.30 -19.41
C ASN A 93 26.61 1.90 -18.19
N GLY A 94 26.00 1.31 -17.15
CA GLY A 94 26.68 0.90 -15.91
C GLY A 94 26.77 1.99 -14.83
N GLU A 95 26.41 3.24 -15.15
CA GLU A 95 26.33 4.33 -14.17
C GLU A 95 25.25 4.03 -13.12
N THR A 96 25.46 4.44 -11.88
CA THR A 96 24.44 4.36 -10.83
C THR A 96 24.00 5.75 -10.40
N ARG A 97 22.70 6.01 -10.46
CA ARG A 97 22.08 7.30 -10.08
C ARG A 97 21.11 7.15 -8.94
N SER A 98 20.93 8.19 -8.12
CA SER A 98 19.81 8.25 -7.20
C SER A 98 18.52 8.57 -7.95
N ILE A 99 17.38 8.11 -7.43
CA ILE A 99 16.06 8.37 -8.04
C ILE A 99 15.79 9.88 -8.17
N GLU A 100 16.20 10.69 -7.20
CA GLU A 100 16.10 12.16 -7.26
C GLU A 100 16.90 12.79 -8.42
N SER A 101 17.95 12.10 -8.89
CA SER A 101 18.82 12.55 -9.98
C SER A 101 18.44 11.98 -11.34
N LEU A 102 17.45 11.08 -11.40
CA LEU A 102 16.95 10.55 -12.67
C LEU A 102 16.33 11.67 -13.51
N ARG A 103 16.55 11.57 -14.81
CA ARG A 103 16.01 12.47 -15.82
C ARG A 103 15.23 11.70 -16.85
N MET A 104 14.38 12.40 -17.57
CA MET A 104 13.68 11.79 -18.69
C MET A 104 14.67 11.41 -19.79
N GLY A 105 14.44 10.25 -20.42
CA GLY A 105 15.34 9.64 -21.39
C GLY A 105 16.50 8.86 -20.78
N ASP A 106 16.64 8.83 -19.45
CA ASP A 106 17.68 8.00 -18.82
C ASP A 106 17.43 6.52 -19.13
N PRO A 107 18.41 5.81 -19.71
CA PRO A 107 18.29 4.40 -20.04
C PRO A 107 18.51 3.58 -18.77
N VAL A 108 17.50 2.84 -18.34
CA VAL A 108 17.48 2.10 -17.06
C VAL A 108 17.23 0.63 -17.28
N TRP A 109 17.56 -0.17 -16.27
CA TRP A 109 17.18 -1.57 -16.23
C TRP A 109 15.83 -1.81 -15.55
N SER A 110 15.11 -2.78 -16.07
CA SER A 110 13.94 -3.41 -15.46
C SER A 110 14.13 -4.93 -15.43
N ILE A 111 13.32 -5.63 -14.62
CA ILE A 111 13.28 -7.10 -14.62
C ILE A 111 11.98 -7.56 -15.28
N SER A 112 12.06 -8.60 -16.11
CA SER A 112 10.92 -9.25 -16.73
C SER A 112 9.88 -9.73 -15.70
N ARG A 113 8.62 -9.89 -16.13
CA ARG A 113 7.52 -10.26 -15.22
C ARG A 113 7.73 -11.60 -14.51
N ASP A 114 8.48 -12.51 -15.11
CA ASP A 114 8.82 -13.82 -14.53
C ASP A 114 10.03 -13.76 -13.58
N GLY A 115 10.75 -12.64 -13.53
CA GLY A 115 11.91 -12.42 -12.66
C GLY A 115 13.25 -12.84 -13.26
N ASN A 116 13.28 -13.36 -14.50
CA ASN A 116 14.43 -14.13 -15.00
C ASN A 116 15.30 -13.40 -16.04
N SER A 117 14.98 -12.17 -16.40
CA SER A 117 15.73 -11.45 -17.43
C SER A 117 15.78 -9.95 -17.15
N LEU A 118 16.91 -9.34 -17.47
CA LEU A 118 17.03 -7.90 -17.56
C LEU A 118 16.37 -7.43 -18.86
N VAL A 119 15.67 -6.31 -18.76
CA VAL A 119 14.97 -5.68 -19.87
C VAL A 119 15.42 -4.22 -19.92
N GLU A 120 15.88 -3.80 -21.09
CA GLU A 120 16.17 -2.38 -21.34
C GLU A 120 14.88 -1.57 -21.25
N ASP A 121 14.95 -0.48 -20.50
CA ASP A 121 13.83 0.40 -20.25
C ASP A 121 14.32 1.85 -20.19
N GLU A 122 13.39 2.78 -20.02
CA GLU A 122 13.72 4.19 -20.04
C GLU A 122 12.76 4.99 -19.18
N ILE A 123 13.27 6.02 -18.51
CA ILE A 123 12.45 6.98 -17.78
C ILE A 123 11.74 7.89 -18.78
N ILE A 124 10.42 7.76 -18.89
CA ILE A 124 9.65 8.58 -19.85
C ILE A 124 9.07 9.84 -19.22
N MET A 125 8.87 9.87 -17.90
CA MET A 125 8.26 11.01 -17.20
C MET A 125 8.49 10.90 -15.70
N MET A 126 8.67 12.02 -15.01
CA MET A 126 8.55 12.08 -13.55
C MET A 126 7.11 12.47 -13.17
N MET A 127 6.31 11.52 -12.68
CA MET A 127 4.89 11.75 -12.33
C MET A 127 4.71 12.59 -11.08
N HIS A 128 5.62 12.47 -10.11
CA HIS A 128 5.58 13.20 -8.84
C HIS A 128 7.01 13.47 -8.40
N ASN A 129 7.29 14.70 -7.98
CA ASN A 129 8.61 15.14 -7.54
C ASN A 129 8.46 16.07 -6.32
N GLU A 130 8.74 15.58 -5.13
CA GLU A 130 8.56 16.35 -3.88
C GLU A 130 9.85 16.26 -3.04
N PRO A 131 10.89 17.04 -3.38
CA PRO A 131 12.24 16.88 -2.85
C PRO A 131 12.36 17.29 -1.37
N ASN A 132 11.49 18.19 -0.89
CA ASN A 132 11.61 18.81 0.43
C ASN A 132 10.59 18.29 1.45
N ILE A 133 9.74 17.33 1.06
CA ILE A 133 8.66 16.84 1.92
C ILE A 133 9.11 15.63 2.73
N SER A 134 8.98 15.74 4.05
CA SER A 134 9.19 14.64 4.99
C SER A 134 8.03 13.64 4.91
N THR A 135 8.35 12.38 4.61
CA THR A 135 7.39 11.31 4.34
C THR A 135 7.81 10.01 5.02
N LEU A 136 6.82 9.20 5.38
CA LEU A 136 7.03 7.90 6.00
C LEU A 136 7.23 6.81 4.93
N PHE A 137 8.31 6.05 5.05
CA PHE A 137 8.68 4.97 4.15
C PHE A 137 8.76 3.63 4.89
N TYR A 138 8.27 2.59 4.23
CA TYR A 138 8.57 1.21 4.55
C TYR A 138 9.89 0.84 3.90
N THR A 139 10.88 0.57 4.74
CA THR A 139 12.22 0.16 4.34
C THR A 139 12.33 -1.36 4.46
N PHE A 140 12.48 -2.04 3.34
CA PHE A 140 12.62 -3.49 3.25
C PHE A 140 14.10 -3.84 3.11
N LYS A 141 14.66 -4.52 4.11
CA LYS A 141 16.04 -5.01 4.07
C LYS A 141 16.05 -6.50 3.81
N THR A 142 16.81 -6.96 2.82
CA THR A 142 16.96 -8.37 2.45
C THR A 142 18.05 -9.04 3.29
N ILE A 143 18.07 -10.39 3.27
CA ILE A 143 19.09 -11.18 3.98
C ILE A 143 20.53 -10.96 3.48
N ASP A 144 20.70 -10.49 2.24
CA ASP A 144 22.01 -10.22 1.64
C ASP A 144 22.36 -8.73 1.63
N GLY A 145 21.62 -7.91 2.39
CA GLY A 145 21.97 -6.52 2.65
C GLY A 145 21.42 -5.50 1.65
N HIS A 146 20.68 -5.90 0.62
CA HIS A 146 19.95 -4.96 -0.24
C HIS A 146 18.79 -4.31 0.53
N GLU A 147 18.47 -3.08 0.16
CA GLU A 147 17.45 -2.29 0.84
C GLU A 147 16.66 -1.47 -0.18
N VAL A 148 15.35 -1.32 0.02
CA VAL A 148 14.52 -0.41 -0.77
C VAL A 148 13.48 0.26 0.13
N SER A 149 13.25 1.55 -0.07
CA SER A 149 12.35 2.37 0.75
C SER A 149 11.20 2.92 -0.08
N LEU A 150 9.97 2.52 0.28
CA LEU A 150 8.76 2.83 -0.47
C LEU A 150 7.66 3.39 0.44
N THR A 151 6.84 4.29 -0.06
CA THR A 151 5.68 4.76 0.73
C THR A 151 4.61 3.67 0.86
N ASP A 152 3.74 3.80 1.86
CA ASP A 152 2.68 2.84 2.21
C ASP A 152 2.00 2.22 0.97
N ARG A 153 1.49 3.05 0.05
CA ARG A 153 0.67 2.63 -1.09
C ARG A 153 1.45 2.15 -2.31
N HIS A 154 2.77 2.07 -2.25
CA HIS A 154 3.59 1.67 -3.40
C HIS A 154 3.39 0.19 -3.74
N ASN A 155 3.30 -0.15 -5.03
CA ASN A 155 3.17 -1.54 -5.45
C ASN A 155 4.54 -2.21 -5.55
N ILE A 156 4.70 -3.34 -4.87
CA ILE A 156 5.92 -4.15 -4.93
C ILE A 156 5.58 -5.52 -5.52
N PRO A 157 6.32 -6.00 -6.53
CA PRO A 157 6.32 -7.40 -6.92
C PRO A 157 6.92 -8.24 -5.79
N ILE A 158 6.15 -9.19 -5.30
CA ILE A 158 6.61 -10.20 -4.35
C ILE A 158 6.40 -11.59 -4.90
N PHE A 159 7.23 -12.53 -4.49
CA PHE A 159 6.92 -13.94 -4.63
C PHE A 159 6.23 -14.42 -3.36
N ASP A 160 5.04 -14.99 -3.55
CA ASP A 160 4.24 -15.60 -2.48
C ASP A 160 4.49 -17.11 -2.49
N GLN A 161 5.08 -17.63 -1.41
CA GLN A 161 5.38 -19.05 -1.30
C GLN A 161 4.12 -19.91 -1.23
N GLN A 162 3.02 -19.41 -0.67
CA GLN A 162 1.79 -20.19 -0.50
C GLN A 162 1.13 -20.48 -1.85
N ASP A 163 1.12 -19.49 -2.73
CA ASP A 163 0.52 -19.61 -4.07
C ASP A 163 1.54 -19.96 -5.15
N ASN A 164 2.83 -20.09 -4.81
CA ASN A 164 3.95 -20.31 -5.73
C ASN A 164 3.92 -19.38 -6.97
N LYS A 165 3.60 -18.10 -6.78
CA LYS A 165 3.52 -17.13 -7.88
C LYS A 165 3.96 -15.74 -7.47
N ILE A 166 4.33 -14.94 -8.47
CA ILE A 166 4.59 -13.52 -8.30
C ILE A 166 3.25 -12.79 -8.21
N LYS A 167 3.08 -11.97 -7.17
CA LYS A 167 1.92 -11.10 -6.97
C LYS A 167 2.40 -9.66 -6.80
N ILE A 168 1.54 -8.72 -7.16
CA ILE A 168 1.76 -7.31 -6.80
C ILE A 168 1.05 -7.05 -5.48
N LYS A 169 1.78 -6.50 -4.51
CA LYS A 169 1.25 -6.18 -3.19
C LYS A 169 1.63 -4.75 -2.81
N ARG A 170 0.75 -4.07 -2.09
CA ARG A 170 1.07 -2.79 -1.46
C ARG A 170 2.18 -2.96 -0.43
N ALA A 171 3.14 -2.03 -0.37
CA ALA A 171 4.26 -2.05 0.57
C ALA A 171 3.83 -2.29 2.03
N SER A 172 2.80 -1.61 2.54
CA SER A 172 2.32 -1.82 3.91
C SER A 172 1.72 -3.20 4.21
N LEU A 173 1.37 -3.97 3.18
CA LEU A 173 0.82 -5.32 3.31
C LEU A 173 1.89 -6.40 3.11
N VAL A 174 3.12 -6.02 2.77
CA VAL A 174 4.24 -6.95 2.66
C VAL A 174 4.73 -7.33 4.05
N THR A 175 4.93 -8.62 4.25
CA THR A 175 5.44 -9.21 5.49
C THR A 175 6.72 -10.01 5.20
N ARG A 176 7.44 -10.40 6.26
CA ARG A 176 8.69 -11.18 6.17
C ARG A 176 8.54 -12.59 5.60
N GLU A 177 7.30 -13.06 5.42
CA GLU A 177 6.98 -14.33 4.76
C GLU A 177 7.05 -14.24 3.22
N HIS A 178 7.09 -13.02 2.67
CA HIS A 178 7.23 -12.82 1.22
C HIS A 178 8.70 -12.63 0.82
N TYR A 179 8.94 -12.77 -0.48
CA TYR A 179 10.27 -12.63 -1.08
C TYR A 179 10.24 -11.49 -2.09
N LEU A 180 11.26 -10.65 -2.06
CA LEU A 180 11.46 -9.63 -3.08
C LEU A 180 12.04 -10.27 -4.34
N ILE A 181 11.72 -9.68 -5.49
CA ILE A 181 12.19 -10.16 -6.78
C ILE A 181 13.49 -9.44 -7.14
N MET A 182 14.52 -10.21 -7.41
CA MET A 182 15.78 -9.75 -7.99
C MET A 182 16.07 -10.60 -9.23
N LEU A 183 17.06 -10.21 -10.04
CA LEU A 183 17.36 -10.92 -11.27
C LEU A 183 17.70 -12.39 -10.97
N ASN A 184 16.95 -13.32 -11.60
CA ASN A 184 17.10 -14.77 -11.46
C ASN A 184 16.95 -15.31 -10.03
N ARG A 185 16.44 -14.52 -9.09
CA ARG A 185 16.31 -14.97 -7.69
C ARG A 185 15.19 -14.29 -6.93
N LYS A 186 14.64 -15.03 -5.98
CA LYS A 186 13.64 -14.54 -5.00
C LYS A 186 14.36 -14.45 -3.67
N ILE A 187 14.37 -13.28 -3.04
CA ILE A 187 15.16 -13.06 -1.84
C ILE A 187 14.30 -12.78 -0.61
N LYS A 188 14.66 -13.40 0.52
CA LYS A 188 13.93 -13.26 1.77
C LYS A 188 14.13 -11.87 2.37
N ILE A 189 13.05 -11.32 2.91
CA ILE A 189 13.07 -10.06 3.66
C ILE A 189 13.57 -10.36 5.08
N ALA A 190 14.72 -9.77 5.43
CA ALA A 190 15.29 -9.87 6.76
C ALA A 190 14.55 -8.98 7.77
N ASN A 191 14.27 -7.73 7.38
CA ASN A 191 13.63 -6.74 8.25
C ASN A 191 12.74 -5.78 7.46
N ILE A 192 11.70 -5.25 8.11
CA ILE A 192 10.84 -4.20 7.59
C ILE A 192 10.77 -3.12 8.66
N THR A 193 11.23 -1.91 8.35
CA THR A 193 11.22 -0.78 9.28
C THR A 193 10.43 0.38 8.69
N LEU A 194 9.99 1.29 9.56
CA LEU A 194 9.21 2.44 9.17
C LEU A 194 10.01 3.69 9.52
N ASN A 195 10.50 4.39 8.51
CA ASN A 195 11.44 5.49 8.67
C ASN A 195 10.87 6.76 8.04
N ASN A 196 11.08 7.90 8.70
CA ASN A 196 10.72 9.20 8.15
C ASN A 196 11.91 9.75 7.35
N GLN A 197 11.72 9.96 6.05
CA GLN A 197 12.77 10.44 5.15
C GLN A 197 12.25 11.62 4.33
N ILE A 198 13.18 12.45 3.86
CA ILE A 198 12.87 13.64 3.07
C ILE A 198 13.04 13.29 1.59
N GLY A 199 12.08 13.71 0.76
CA GLY A 199 12.15 13.55 -0.68
C GLY A 199 11.46 12.28 -1.17
N TYR A 200 10.42 12.45 -1.98
CA TYR A 200 9.77 11.32 -2.65
C TYR A 200 9.48 11.60 -4.11
N TYR A 201 9.56 10.53 -4.90
CA TYR A 201 9.59 10.62 -6.37
C TYR A 201 8.78 9.49 -6.99
N SER A 202 8.25 9.72 -8.19
CA SER A 202 7.48 8.72 -8.93
C SER A 202 7.87 8.75 -10.40
N PRO A 203 9.03 8.17 -10.79
CA PRO A 203 9.37 8.01 -12.19
C PRO A 203 8.40 7.05 -12.86
N LEU A 204 8.11 7.27 -14.14
CA LEU A 204 7.36 6.37 -15.01
C LEU A 204 8.32 5.82 -16.07
N THR A 205 8.24 4.50 -16.28
CA THR A 205 9.02 3.79 -17.30
C THR A 205 8.13 3.22 -18.42
N LEU A 206 8.75 2.78 -19.53
CA LEU A 206 8.04 2.13 -20.63
C LEU A 206 7.46 0.78 -20.22
N THR A 207 8.14 -0.01 -19.38
CA THR A 207 7.62 -1.31 -18.94
C THR A 207 6.75 -1.23 -17.70
N GLY A 208 6.88 -0.15 -16.91
CA GLY A 208 6.18 0.04 -15.64
C GLY A 208 6.83 -0.68 -14.45
N TYR A 209 8.07 -1.11 -14.62
CA TYR A 209 8.94 -1.59 -13.56
C TYR A 209 10.23 -0.77 -13.57
N LEU A 210 10.99 -0.88 -12.48
CA LEU A 210 12.28 -0.24 -12.32
C LEU A 210 13.15 -1.10 -11.40
N LEU A 211 14.41 -1.30 -11.78
CA LEU A 211 15.38 -1.97 -10.93
C LEU A 211 16.00 -0.98 -9.94
N VAL A 212 15.58 -1.06 -8.68
CA VAL A 212 16.00 -0.15 -7.60
C VAL A 212 16.79 -0.92 -6.56
N ASN A 213 18.04 -0.53 -6.31
CA ASN A 213 18.97 -1.24 -5.42
C ASN A 213 18.97 -2.76 -5.69
N ASN A 214 18.99 -3.15 -6.97
CA ASN A 214 18.92 -4.52 -7.49
C ASN A 214 17.60 -5.28 -7.24
N ILE A 215 16.56 -4.59 -6.74
CA ILE A 215 15.23 -5.15 -6.50
C ILE A 215 14.25 -4.65 -7.56
N SER A 216 13.42 -5.54 -8.12
CA SER A 216 12.38 -5.17 -9.08
C SER A 216 11.20 -4.51 -8.36
N ILE A 217 10.90 -3.27 -8.71
CA ILE A 217 9.79 -2.50 -8.14
C ILE A 217 8.84 -2.06 -9.23
N SER A 218 7.53 -2.05 -8.95
CA SER A 218 6.56 -1.47 -9.87
C SER A 218 6.60 0.05 -9.77
N VAL A 219 6.52 0.78 -10.88
CA VAL A 219 6.48 2.26 -10.82
C VAL A 219 5.13 2.82 -10.41
N PHE A 220 4.15 1.95 -10.14
CA PHE A 220 2.77 2.33 -9.84
C PHE A 220 2.43 2.15 -8.36
N SER A 221 1.30 2.75 -7.96
CA SER A 221 0.76 2.63 -6.61
C SER A 221 -0.60 1.95 -6.60
N ASP A 222 -0.98 1.39 -5.46
CA ASP A 222 -2.31 0.82 -5.23
C ASP A 222 -3.39 1.91 -5.08
N SER A 223 -3.11 3.15 -5.49
CA SER A 223 -4.12 4.20 -5.58
C SER A 223 -5.13 3.92 -6.68
N TYR A 224 -4.77 3.12 -7.70
CA TYR A 224 -5.64 2.80 -8.82
C TYR A 224 -6.77 1.80 -8.52
N GLN A 225 -6.73 1.08 -7.38
CA GLN A 225 -7.73 0.06 -6.98
C GLN A 225 -8.11 -0.94 -8.10
N VAL A 226 -7.16 -1.22 -8.98
CA VAL A 226 -7.28 -2.16 -10.10
C VAL A 226 -6.08 -3.09 -10.11
N SER A 227 -6.19 -4.20 -10.84
CA SER A 227 -5.05 -5.09 -11.05
C SER A 227 -3.88 -4.34 -11.68
N SER A 228 -2.66 -4.77 -11.37
CA SER A 228 -1.45 -4.19 -11.96
C SER A 228 -1.50 -4.15 -13.48
N ASP A 229 -2.03 -5.21 -14.13
CA ASP A 229 -2.21 -5.24 -15.58
C ASP A 229 -3.12 -4.13 -16.09
N THR A 230 -4.22 -3.85 -15.40
CA THR A 230 -5.12 -2.77 -15.77
C THR A 230 -4.40 -1.42 -15.71
N VAL A 231 -3.57 -1.17 -14.69
CA VAL A 231 -2.78 0.07 -14.60
C VAL A 231 -1.81 0.17 -15.79
N GLN A 232 -1.13 -0.92 -16.14
CA GLN A 232 -0.23 -0.95 -17.29
C GLN A 232 -0.97 -0.58 -18.59
N PHE A 233 -2.20 -1.07 -18.77
CA PHE A 233 -3.05 -0.72 -19.91
C PHE A 233 -3.50 0.76 -19.90
N VAL A 234 -3.84 1.32 -18.73
CA VAL A 234 -4.21 2.75 -18.59
C VAL A 234 -3.07 3.68 -19.04
N PHE A 235 -1.82 3.28 -18.81
CA PHE A 235 -0.62 4.02 -19.20
C PHE A 235 -0.07 3.63 -20.59
N LEU A 236 -0.71 2.70 -21.30
CA LEU A 236 -0.28 2.31 -22.65
C LEU A 236 -0.34 3.47 -23.67
N PRO A 237 -1.39 4.31 -23.71
CA PRO A 237 -1.46 5.40 -24.70
C PRO A 237 -0.32 6.41 -24.55
N ILE A 238 0.04 6.79 -23.33
CA ILE A 238 1.11 7.76 -23.09
C ILE A 238 2.48 7.20 -23.48
N ARG A 239 2.73 5.92 -23.21
CA ARG A 239 3.95 5.22 -23.65
C ARG A 239 4.01 5.10 -25.17
N LEU A 240 2.87 4.85 -25.81
CA LEU A 240 2.81 4.80 -27.26
C LEU A 240 3.08 6.17 -27.88
N TYR A 241 2.45 7.23 -27.35
CA TYR A 241 2.70 8.59 -27.77
C TYR A 241 4.18 8.97 -27.64
N TYR A 242 4.80 8.58 -26.52
CA TYR A 242 6.24 8.76 -26.31
C TYR A 242 7.08 8.08 -27.41
N ARG A 243 6.82 6.80 -27.70
CA ARG A 243 7.53 6.05 -28.74
C ARG A 243 7.31 6.63 -30.14
N LEU A 244 6.07 6.97 -30.48
CA LEU A 244 5.72 7.50 -31.81
C LEU A 244 6.38 8.84 -32.07
N THR A 245 6.35 9.75 -31.10
CA THR A 245 6.96 11.07 -31.28
C THR A 245 8.47 11.00 -31.42
N ARG A 246 9.16 10.12 -30.68
CA ARG A 246 10.60 9.88 -30.88
C ARG A 246 10.93 9.17 -32.19
N TRP A 247 10.04 8.32 -32.68
CA TRP A 247 10.18 7.72 -34.00
C TRP A 247 10.05 8.77 -35.12
N VAL A 248 9.11 9.72 -35.00
CA VAL A 248 8.88 10.78 -36.01
C VAL A 248 9.90 11.90 -35.92
N TYR A 249 10.19 12.41 -34.72
CA TYR A 249 11.00 13.60 -34.48
C TYR A 249 12.44 13.30 -34.02
N GLY A 250 12.79 12.01 -33.90
CA GLY A 250 14.12 11.52 -33.51
C GLY A 250 14.25 11.17 -32.03
N ASN A 251 15.22 10.30 -31.72
CA ASN A 251 15.43 9.73 -30.38
C ASN A 251 15.77 10.76 -29.29
N LYS A 252 16.14 12.00 -29.63
CA LYS A 252 16.38 13.06 -28.63
C LYS A 252 15.13 13.87 -28.28
N TYR A 253 14.02 13.67 -29.00
CA TYR A 253 12.78 14.37 -28.75
C TYR A 253 12.15 13.95 -27.42
N SER A 254 11.74 14.93 -26.62
CA SER A 254 11.04 14.70 -25.36
C SER A 254 9.64 15.31 -25.42
N PRO A 255 8.57 14.50 -25.51
CA PRO A 255 7.20 15.00 -25.61
C PRO A 255 6.65 15.55 -24.29
N PHE A 256 7.27 15.24 -23.16
CA PHE A 256 6.81 15.67 -21.85
C PHE A 256 7.79 16.66 -21.22
N LYS A 257 7.24 17.60 -20.46
CA LYS A 257 8.02 18.63 -19.78
C LYS A 257 8.45 18.11 -18.42
N GLU A 258 9.74 18.21 -18.10
CA GLU A 258 10.21 17.93 -16.75
C GLU A 258 9.63 18.95 -15.76
N ILE A 259 9.16 18.42 -14.62
CA ILE A 259 8.68 19.23 -13.50
C ILE A 259 9.76 19.29 -12.41
N LYS A 260 9.96 20.48 -11.84
CA LYS A 260 10.95 20.68 -10.76
C LYS A 260 10.42 20.24 -9.39
N GLU A 261 9.12 20.39 -9.16
CA GLU A 261 8.45 20.06 -7.90
C GLU A 261 6.94 19.88 -8.17
N GLY A 262 6.28 19.08 -7.34
CA GLY A 262 4.85 18.80 -7.40
C GLY A 262 4.46 17.56 -8.22
N LEU A 263 3.16 17.47 -8.51
CA LEU A 263 2.57 16.41 -9.33
C LEU A 263 2.51 16.84 -10.81
N HIS A 264 2.93 15.97 -11.71
CA HIS A 264 2.90 16.25 -13.15
C HIS A 264 1.45 16.42 -13.64
N PRO A 265 1.13 17.38 -14.53
CA PRO A 265 -0.25 17.60 -15.00
C PRO A 265 -0.92 16.35 -15.58
N ILE A 266 -0.17 15.51 -16.28
CA ILE A 266 -0.68 14.23 -16.78
C ILE A 266 -0.99 13.26 -15.63
N ALA A 267 -0.13 13.20 -14.60
CA ALA A 267 -0.41 12.38 -13.42
C ALA A 267 -1.63 12.89 -12.64
N GLN A 268 -1.81 14.22 -12.56
CA GLN A 268 -3.01 14.86 -12.01
C GLN A 268 -4.26 14.48 -12.82
N PHE A 269 -4.19 14.51 -14.16
CA PHE A 269 -5.28 14.03 -15.02
C PHE A 269 -5.64 12.56 -14.74
N TYR A 270 -4.65 11.67 -14.66
CA TYR A 270 -4.91 10.25 -14.33
C TYR A 270 -5.57 10.08 -12.96
N LYS A 271 -5.19 10.90 -11.99
CA LYS A 271 -5.76 10.91 -10.64
C LYS A 271 -7.21 11.41 -10.64
N ASP A 272 -7.51 12.50 -11.33
CA ASP A 272 -8.84 13.12 -11.36
C ASP A 272 -9.87 12.30 -12.15
N TYR A 273 -9.41 11.58 -13.19
CA TYR A 273 -10.27 10.80 -14.07
C TYR A 273 -10.18 9.28 -13.81
N GLN A 274 -9.60 8.86 -12.69
CA GLN A 274 -9.28 7.47 -12.41
C GLN A 274 -10.48 6.52 -12.56
N ASP A 275 -11.65 6.90 -12.02
CA ASP A 275 -12.85 6.07 -12.08
C ASP A 275 -13.42 5.95 -13.49
N LYS A 276 -13.38 7.05 -14.26
CA LYS A 276 -13.83 7.06 -15.66
C LYS A 276 -12.89 6.25 -16.53
N LEU A 277 -11.57 6.43 -16.35
CA LEU A 277 -10.55 5.66 -17.06
C LEU A 277 -10.67 4.17 -16.75
N ARG A 278 -10.91 3.80 -15.49
CA ARG A 278 -11.16 2.41 -15.08
C ARG A 278 -12.33 1.78 -15.81
N PHE A 279 -13.42 2.52 -16.02
CA PHE A 279 -14.56 2.04 -16.81
C PHE A 279 -14.22 1.97 -18.29
N LEU A 280 -13.58 3.01 -18.82
CA LEU A 280 -13.23 3.11 -20.24
C LEU A 280 -12.31 1.98 -20.71
N VAL A 281 -11.27 1.65 -19.94
CA VAL A 281 -10.32 0.57 -20.31
C VAL A 281 -10.95 -0.82 -20.27
N LYS A 282 -12.10 -0.98 -19.61
CA LYS A 282 -12.90 -2.21 -19.62
C LYS A 282 -13.93 -2.23 -20.74
N SER A 283 -14.13 -1.12 -21.46
CA SER A 283 -15.11 -1.04 -22.53
C SER A 283 -14.61 -1.78 -23.78
N PRO A 284 -15.47 -2.54 -24.49
CA PRO A 284 -15.09 -3.24 -25.72
C PRO A 284 -14.49 -2.30 -26.78
N LYS A 285 -15.00 -1.07 -26.87
CA LYS A 285 -14.53 -0.07 -27.84
C LYS A 285 -13.07 0.32 -27.62
N TYR A 286 -12.66 0.52 -26.37
CA TYR A 286 -11.27 0.86 -26.04
C TYR A 286 -10.31 -0.32 -26.25
N ILE A 287 -10.77 -1.53 -25.92
CA ILE A 287 -10.00 -2.76 -26.16
C ILE A 287 -9.79 -2.96 -27.67
N CYS A 288 -10.84 -2.82 -28.48
CA CYS A 288 -10.72 -2.93 -29.93
C CYS A 288 -9.79 -1.87 -30.52
N SER A 289 -9.90 -0.60 -30.12
CA SER A 289 -9.04 0.46 -30.66
C SER A 289 -7.57 0.26 -30.29
N THR A 290 -7.27 -0.14 -29.04
CA THR A 290 -5.90 -0.45 -28.61
C THR A 290 -5.32 -1.67 -29.31
N ILE A 291 -6.09 -2.75 -29.49
CA ILE A 291 -5.67 -3.94 -30.26
C ILE A 291 -5.38 -3.56 -31.71
N ILE A 292 -6.25 -2.79 -32.37
CA ILE A 292 -6.05 -2.34 -33.76
C ILE A 292 -4.76 -1.53 -33.88
N ILE A 293 -4.53 -0.59 -32.95
CA ILE A 293 -3.30 0.21 -32.92
C ILE A 293 -2.07 -0.70 -32.71
N MET A 294 -2.12 -1.66 -31.79
CA MET A 294 -1.03 -2.61 -31.56
C MET A 294 -0.75 -3.48 -32.79
N MET A 295 -1.79 -3.96 -33.48
CA MET A 295 -1.65 -4.73 -34.72
C MET A 295 -1.04 -3.89 -35.84
N LEU A 296 -1.47 -2.64 -36.00
CA LEU A 296 -0.88 -1.68 -36.94
C LEU A 296 0.60 -1.43 -36.66
N ILE A 297 0.99 -1.25 -35.40
CA ILE A 297 2.39 -1.06 -35.02
C ILE A 297 3.21 -2.32 -35.33
N LYS A 298 2.70 -3.50 -34.96
CA LYS A 298 3.39 -4.77 -35.23
C LYS A 298 3.55 -4.97 -36.74
N PHE A 299 2.51 -4.68 -37.52
CA PHE A 299 2.52 -4.72 -38.98
C PHE A 299 3.57 -3.78 -39.57
N ILE A 300 3.59 -2.52 -39.13
CA ILE A 300 4.60 -1.54 -39.55
C ILE A 300 5.99 -2.06 -39.21
N GLN A 301 6.24 -2.49 -37.97
CA GLN A 301 7.53 -3.04 -37.54
C GLN A 301 7.96 -4.23 -38.40
N THR A 302 7.08 -5.21 -38.67
CA THR A 302 7.44 -6.34 -39.55
C THR A 302 7.76 -5.93 -40.98
N HIS A 303 7.23 -4.81 -41.47
CA HIS A 303 7.42 -4.35 -42.85
C HIS A 303 8.45 -3.22 -43.02
N THR A 304 8.88 -2.55 -41.95
CA THR A 304 10.05 -1.64 -42.01
C THR A 304 11.38 -2.37 -41.91
N PHE A 305 11.43 -3.64 -41.49
CA PHE A 305 12.64 -4.48 -41.48
C PHE A 305 12.86 -5.31 -42.77
N LEU A 306 12.07 -5.06 -43.83
CA LEU A 306 12.19 -5.71 -45.15
C LEU A 306 12.74 -4.77 -46.24
N LYS A 307 13.46 -3.70 -45.86
CA LYS A 307 14.17 -2.81 -46.78
C LYS A 307 15.64 -2.66 -46.42
#